data_AF-A0AAN4Z5Z0-F1
#
_entry.id   AF-A0AAN4Z5Z0-F1
#
_cell.length_a   1.000
_cell.length_b   1.000
_cell.length_c   1.000
_cell.angle_alpha   90.00
_cell.angle_beta   90.00
_cell.angle_gamma   90.00
#
_symmetry.space_group_name_H-M   'P 1'
#
loop_
_entity.id
_entity.type
_entity.pdbx_description
1 polymer ?
#
loop_
_entity_poly.entity_id
_entity_poly.type
_entity_poly.pdbx_seq_one_letter_code
_entity_poly.pdbx_strand_id
1 'polypeptide(L)'
;MFEPMRRQLFYAAHVFFFVCCSSYEVIIALERIISSINPMQYYKRSFDLVLLATVATLIMSSAFIISYWMYGADHRSSGCFFLVVIDTATVWLNFQAIRYCGRKFEDMYGKAELSARYQVKEAHTMAVAMKPVYVASYVIKFTVNFTCIFFFMFESAFTSVTGYVEFMYTSVVAVNGGLTTGLLIRNHPRIKRRFDRAVNKFM
;
A
#
# COMPACT_ATOMS: atom_id res chain seq x y z
N MET A 1 -19.51 -10.05 19.91
CA MET A 1 -20.62 -10.81 19.28
C MET A 1 -21.46 -9.81 18.51
N PHE A 2 -21.08 -9.53 17.25
CA PHE A 2 -21.76 -8.53 16.42
C PHE A 2 -22.90 -9.21 15.65
N GLU A 3 -24.04 -8.52 15.53
CA GLU A 3 -25.13 -8.92 14.63
C GLU A 3 -24.60 -9.17 13.21
N PRO A 4 -25.12 -10.16 12.47
CA PRO A 4 -24.63 -10.53 11.15
C PRO A 4 -24.53 -9.30 10.24
N MET A 5 -25.56 -8.47 10.17
CA MET A 5 -25.57 -7.27 9.31
C MET A 5 -24.48 -6.24 9.66
N ARG A 6 -24.17 -6.02 10.95
CA ARG A 6 -23.11 -5.08 11.36
C ARG A 6 -21.72 -5.61 11.01
N ARG A 7 -21.51 -6.92 11.20
CA ARG A 7 -20.24 -7.59 10.84
C ARG A 7 -19.95 -7.46 9.34
N GLN A 8 -20.97 -7.66 8.52
CA GLN A 8 -20.89 -7.52 7.06
C GLN A 8 -20.44 -6.11 6.65
N LEU A 9 -21.02 -5.07 7.27
CA LEU A 9 -20.67 -3.69 6.98
C LEU A 9 -19.22 -3.36 7.35
N PHE A 10 -18.75 -3.80 8.52
CA PHE A 10 -17.37 -3.56 8.96
C PHE A 10 -16.36 -4.25 8.05
N TYR A 11 -16.63 -5.49 7.64
CA TYR A 11 -15.74 -6.22 6.74
C TYR A 11 -15.74 -5.62 5.33
N ALA A 12 -16.89 -5.22 4.79
CA ALA A 12 -16.98 -4.53 3.51
C ALA A 12 -16.22 -3.19 3.54
N ALA A 13 -16.42 -2.38 4.58
CA ALA A 13 -15.66 -1.14 4.78
C ALA A 13 -14.15 -1.41 4.85
N HIS A 14 -13.76 -2.47 5.56
CA HIS A 14 -12.37 -2.88 5.64
C HIS A 14 -11.78 -3.24 4.27
N VAL A 15 -12.47 -4.07 3.47
CA VAL A 15 -12.05 -4.44 2.11
C VAL A 15 -11.94 -3.20 1.23
N PHE A 16 -12.90 -2.28 1.31
CA PHE A 16 -12.86 -1.01 0.59
C PHE A 16 -11.58 -0.22 0.91
N PHE A 17 -11.29 0.02 2.18
CA PHE A 17 -10.09 0.75 2.59
C PHE A 17 -8.80 0.00 2.21
N PHE A 18 -8.80 -1.32 2.32
CA PHE A 18 -7.67 -2.16 1.94
C PHE A 18 -7.33 -2.01 0.45
N VAL A 19 -8.33 -2.10 -0.42
CA VAL A 19 -8.15 -1.95 -1.88
C VAL A 19 -7.68 -0.54 -2.21
N CYS A 20 -8.25 0.48 -1.56
CA CYS A 20 -7.79 1.87 -1.71
C CYS A 20 -6.31 2.01 -1.35
N CYS A 21 -5.91 1.57 -0.15
CA CYS A 21 -4.52 1.66 0.31
C CYS A 21 -3.55 0.95 -0.64
N SER A 22 -3.86 -0.30 -1.02
CA SER A 22 -2.98 -1.09 -1.87
C SER A 22 -2.87 -0.50 -3.28
N SER A 23 -3.97 0.05 -3.82
CA SER A 23 -3.96 0.74 -5.11
C SER A 23 -3.10 2.01 -5.08
N TYR A 24 -3.18 2.80 -4.00
CA TYR A 24 -2.32 3.97 -3.82
C TYR A 24 -0.85 3.59 -3.69
N GLU A 25 -0.51 2.48 -3.01
CA GLU A 25 0.87 2.01 -2.91
C GLU A 25 1.46 1.67 -4.29
N VAL A 26 0.68 1.02 -5.16
CA VAL A 26 1.05 0.75 -6.57
C VAL A 26 1.29 2.05 -7.33
N ILE A 27 0.36 3.00 -7.25
CA ILE A 27 0.46 4.28 -7.97
C ILE A 27 1.67 5.07 -7.49
N ILE A 28 1.91 5.13 -6.18
CA ILE A 28 3.09 5.79 -5.61
C ILE A 28 4.37 5.11 -6.11
N ALA A 29 4.41 3.78 -6.22
CA ALA A 29 5.57 3.08 -6.77
C ALA A 29 5.79 3.42 -8.26
N LEU A 30 4.73 3.46 -9.06
CA LEU A 30 4.79 3.87 -10.47
C LEU A 30 5.22 5.34 -10.62
N GLU A 31 4.68 6.23 -9.80
CA GLU A 31 5.03 7.65 -9.80
C GLU A 31 6.51 7.87 -9.52
N ARG A 32 7.11 7.07 -8.63
CA ARG A 32 8.57 7.10 -8.39
C ARG A 32 9.36 6.72 -9.65
N ILE A 33 8.90 5.70 -10.39
CA ILE A 33 9.53 5.30 -11.66
C ILE A 33 9.39 6.42 -12.68
N ILE A 34 8.17 6.94 -12.88
CA ILE A 34 7.87 8.02 -13.84
C ILE A 34 8.70 9.28 -13.53
N SER A 35 8.79 9.67 -12.27
CA SER A 35 9.61 10.81 -11.82
C SER A 35 11.10 10.64 -12.13
N SER A 36 11.54 9.40 -12.36
CA SER A 36 12.93 9.07 -12.70
C SER A 36 13.19 8.92 -14.20
N ILE A 37 12.15 8.72 -15.02
CA ILE A 37 12.28 8.62 -16.50
C ILE A 37 12.71 9.98 -17.08
N ASN A 38 11.98 11.05 -16.75
CA ASN A 38 12.28 12.42 -17.17
C ASN A 38 12.23 13.38 -15.97
N PRO A 39 13.30 13.43 -15.14
CA PRO A 39 13.29 14.17 -13.88
C PRO A 39 13.16 15.68 -14.06
N MET A 40 13.68 16.24 -15.16
CA MET A 40 13.61 17.69 -15.42
C MET A 40 12.20 18.14 -15.81
N GLN A 41 11.53 17.37 -16.65
CA GLN A 41 10.13 17.64 -16.99
C GLN A 41 9.23 17.44 -15.77
N TYR A 42 9.49 16.40 -14.97
CA TYR A 42 8.76 16.14 -13.74
C TYR A 42 8.93 17.28 -12.71
N TYR A 43 10.15 17.76 -12.51
CA TYR A 43 10.44 18.87 -11.59
C TYR A 43 9.70 20.17 -11.97
N LYS A 44 9.52 20.42 -13.27
CA LYS A 44 8.79 21.59 -13.78
C LYS A 44 7.27 21.42 -13.76
N ARG A 45 6.77 20.20 -13.57
CA ARG A 45 5.33 19.91 -13.59
C ARG A 45 4.68 20.48 -12.33
N SER A 46 3.62 21.27 -12.51
CA SER A 46 2.79 21.73 -11.40
C SER A 46 1.96 20.57 -10.83
N PHE A 47 1.58 20.70 -9.57
CA PHE A 47 0.70 19.73 -8.92
C PHE A 47 -0.67 19.73 -9.58
N ASP A 48 -0.97 18.67 -10.33
CA ASP A 48 -2.21 18.52 -11.09
C ASP A 48 -3.30 17.88 -10.21
N LEU A 49 -4.04 18.75 -9.52
CA LEU A 49 -5.15 18.37 -8.64
C LEU A 49 -6.25 17.60 -9.38
N VAL A 50 -6.51 17.93 -10.65
CA VAL A 50 -7.59 17.30 -11.44
C VAL A 50 -7.22 15.86 -11.75
N LEU A 51 -5.98 15.62 -12.20
CA LEU A 51 -5.50 14.26 -12.42
C LEU A 51 -5.54 13.44 -11.13
N LEU A 52 -5.06 14.01 -10.01
CA LEU A 52 -5.06 13.31 -8.72
C LEU A 52 -6.48 12.97 -8.26
N ALA A 53 -7.42 13.92 -8.36
CA ALA A 53 -8.83 13.70 -8.01
C ALA A 53 -9.49 12.65 -8.91
N THR A 54 -9.15 12.64 -10.20
CA THR A 54 -9.65 11.64 -11.16
C THR A 54 -9.16 10.26 -10.79
N VAL A 55 -7.85 10.10 -10.56
CA VAL A 55 -7.23 8.84 -10.14
C VAL A 55 -7.82 8.36 -8.81
N ALA A 56 -7.96 9.25 -7.83
CA ALA A 56 -8.59 8.94 -6.54
C ALA A 56 -10.02 8.44 -6.70
N THR A 57 -10.82 9.10 -7.54
CA THR A 57 -12.22 8.71 -7.80
C THR A 57 -12.32 7.36 -8.50
N LEU A 58 -11.40 7.06 -9.43
CA LEU A 58 -11.32 5.75 -10.09
C LEU A 58 -10.95 4.65 -9.09
N ILE A 59 -9.98 4.89 -8.21
CA ILE A 59 -9.60 3.93 -7.15
C ILE A 59 -10.80 3.67 -6.24
N MET A 60 -11.45 4.72 -5.72
CA MET A 60 -12.59 4.56 -4.82
C MET A 60 -13.75 3.82 -5.49
N SER A 61 -14.06 4.15 -6.75
CA SER A 61 -15.09 3.44 -7.53
C SER A 61 -14.74 1.97 -7.70
N SER A 62 -13.49 1.65 -8.05
CA SER A 62 -13.03 0.27 -8.22
C SER A 62 -13.04 -0.50 -6.89
N ALA A 63 -12.65 0.13 -5.79
CA ALA A 63 -12.67 -0.46 -4.45
C ALA A 63 -14.10 -0.76 -3.99
N PHE A 64 -15.05 0.11 -4.31
CA PHE A 64 -16.47 -0.12 -4.04
C PHE A 64 -17.01 -1.32 -4.82
N ILE A 65 -16.71 -1.40 -6.13
CA ILE A 65 -17.10 -2.54 -6.98
C ILE A 65 -16.49 -3.84 -6.48
N ILE A 66 -15.20 -3.85 -6.14
CA ILE A 66 -14.51 -5.04 -5.61
C ILE A 66 -15.12 -5.45 -4.27
N SER A 67 -15.38 -4.51 -3.37
CA SER A 67 -16.02 -4.79 -2.08
C SER A 67 -17.42 -5.39 -2.27
N TYR A 68 -18.22 -4.87 -3.21
CA TYR A 68 -19.52 -5.42 -3.53
C TYR A 68 -19.41 -6.82 -4.16
N TRP A 69 -18.45 -7.04 -5.06
CA TRP A 69 -18.24 -8.34 -5.69
C TRP A 69 -17.79 -9.41 -4.67
N MET A 70 -16.91 -9.05 -3.75
CA MET A 70 -16.44 -9.96 -2.70
C MET A 70 -17.54 -10.34 -1.71
N TYR A 71 -18.42 -9.38 -1.35
CA TYR A 71 -19.37 -9.56 -0.25
C TYR A 71 -20.83 -9.69 -0.70
N GLY A 72 -21.28 -8.84 -1.61
CA GLY A 72 -22.64 -8.88 -2.15
C GLY A 72 -22.91 -10.08 -3.05
N ALA A 73 -21.90 -10.54 -3.80
CA ALA A 73 -21.98 -11.75 -4.63
C ALA A 73 -21.33 -13.00 -3.99
N ASP A 74 -20.95 -12.92 -2.71
CA ASP A 74 -20.40 -14.01 -1.89
C ASP A 74 -19.12 -14.68 -2.43
N HIS A 75 -18.28 -13.95 -3.17
CA HIS A 75 -17.00 -14.43 -3.68
C HIS A 75 -15.81 -14.16 -2.75
N ARG A 76 -15.97 -14.41 -1.45
CA ARG A 76 -15.00 -13.99 -0.40
C ARG A 76 -13.62 -14.60 -0.58
N SER A 77 -13.54 -15.91 -0.86
CA SER A 77 -12.26 -16.63 -1.04
C SER A 77 -11.50 -16.12 -2.28
N SER A 78 -12.17 -16.05 -3.42
CA SER A 78 -11.61 -15.52 -4.67
C SER A 78 -11.16 -14.05 -4.52
N GLY A 79 -11.92 -13.27 -3.77
CA GLY A 79 -11.56 -11.90 -3.40
C GLY A 79 -10.27 -11.81 -2.59
N CYS A 80 -10.13 -12.62 -1.53
CA CYS A 80 -8.91 -12.67 -0.74
C CYS A 80 -7.69 -13.07 -1.59
N PHE A 81 -7.85 -14.03 -2.51
CA PHE A 81 -6.80 -14.39 -3.46
C PHE A 81 -6.40 -13.20 -4.34
N PHE A 82 -7.37 -12.46 -4.86
CA PHE A 82 -7.11 -11.25 -5.65
C PHE A 82 -6.36 -10.17 -4.86
N LEU A 83 -6.69 -9.96 -3.58
CA LEU A 83 -5.97 -9.04 -2.69
C LEU A 83 -4.50 -9.44 -2.52
N VAL A 84 -4.22 -10.75 -2.36
CA VAL A 84 -2.84 -11.26 -2.27
C VAL A 84 -2.05 -11.00 -3.56
N VAL A 85 -2.69 -11.11 -4.72
CA VAL A 85 -2.06 -10.80 -6.02
C VAL A 85 -1.70 -9.31 -6.08
N ILE A 86 -2.59 -8.40 -5.66
CA ILE A 86 -2.33 -6.96 -5.62
C ILE A 86 -1.16 -6.62 -4.68
N ASP A 87 -1.16 -7.17 -3.47
CA ASP A 87 -0.07 -6.95 -2.52
C ASP A 87 1.28 -7.47 -3.06
N THR A 88 1.27 -8.65 -3.69
CA THR A 88 2.48 -9.22 -4.32
C THR A 88 2.99 -8.32 -5.45
N ALA A 89 2.09 -7.81 -6.28
CA ALA A 89 2.43 -6.85 -7.35
C ALA A 89 3.01 -5.56 -6.78
N THR A 90 2.48 -5.06 -5.66
CA THR A 90 2.95 -3.85 -4.98
C THR A 90 4.40 -4.00 -4.50
N VAL A 91 4.70 -5.12 -3.82
CA VAL A 91 6.05 -5.45 -3.38
C VAL A 91 7.00 -5.54 -4.57
N TRP A 92 6.60 -6.29 -5.60
CA TRP A 92 7.39 -6.47 -6.82
C TRP A 92 7.69 -5.14 -7.54
N LEU A 93 6.68 -4.29 -7.71
CA LEU A 93 6.85 -2.95 -8.30
C LEU A 93 7.81 -2.08 -7.49
N ASN A 94 7.77 -2.14 -6.17
CA ASN A 94 8.73 -1.39 -5.37
C ASN A 94 10.18 -1.90 -5.54
N PHE A 95 10.38 -3.22 -5.68
CA PHE A 95 11.70 -3.76 -6.02
C PHE A 95 12.17 -3.27 -7.39
N GLN A 96 11.27 -3.24 -8.38
CA GLN A 96 11.59 -2.68 -9.70
C GLN A 96 11.90 -1.18 -9.63
N ALA A 97 11.16 -0.41 -8.84
CA ALA A 97 11.41 1.01 -8.63
C ALA A 97 12.80 1.25 -8.03
N ILE A 98 13.21 0.48 -7.00
CA ILE A 98 14.56 0.57 -6.43
C ILE A 98 15.62 0.30 -7.51
N ARG A 99 15.48 -0.80 -8.25
CA ARG A 99 16.46 -1.18 -9.28
C ARG A 99 16.54 -0.16 -10.41
N TYR A 100 15.40 0.33 -10.88
CA TYR A 100 15.32 1.31 -11.95
C TYR A 100 15.89 2.66 -11.53
N CYS A 101 15.43 3.21 -10.40
CA CYS A 101 15.90 4.51 -9.92
C CYS A 101 17.39 4.47 -9.53
N GLY A 102 17.89 3.35 -9.01
CA GLY A 102 19.31 3.15 -8.70
C GLY A 102 20.18 3.21 -9.95
N ARG A 103 19.85 2.41 -10.98
CA ARG A 103 20.55 2.41 -12.27
C ARG A 103 20.53 3.79 -12.92
N LYS A 104 19.34 4.41 -12.96
CA LYS A 104 19.17 5.74 -13.55
C LYS A 104 19.99 6.81 -12.82
N PHE A 105 20.14 6.70 -11.51
CA PHE A 105 20.97 7.61 -10.73
C PHE A 105 22.46 7.50 -11.09
N GLU A 106 22.96 6.28 -11.27
CA GLU A 106 24.34 6.01 -11.71
C GLU A 106 24.58 6.49 -13.14
N ASP A 107 23.65 6.22 -14.06
CA ASP A 107 23.75 6.62 -15.48
C ASP A 107 23.85 8.13 -15.66
N MET A 108 23.26 8.90 -14.74
CA MET A 108 23.28 10.37 -14.76
C MET A 108 24.53 10.98 -14.14
N TYR A 109 25.44 10.17 -13.57
CA TYR A 109 26.66 10.67 -12.95
C TYR A 109 27.56 11.36 -13.98
N GLY A 110 27.88 12.63 -13.75
CA GLY A 110 28.73 13.44 -14.63
C GLY A 110 28.08 13.90 -15.94
N LYS A 111 26.83 13.52 -16.23
CA LYS A 111 26.15 13.82 -17.52
C LYS A 111 24.91 14.72 -17.38
N ALA A 112 24.27 14.74 -16.22
CA ALA A 112 22.99 15.42 -16.02
C ALA A 112 23.10 16.61 -15.04
N GLU A 113 22.14 17.53 -15.14
CA GLU A 113 21.98 18.64 -14.21
C GLU A 113 21.83 18.16 -12.75
N LEU A 114 22.29 18.99 -11.82
CA LEU A 114 22.28 18.68 -10.40
C LEU A 114 20.85 18.48 -9.86
N SER A 115 19.90 19.29 -10.34
CA SER A 115 18.46 19.21 -10.03
C SER A 115 17.85 17.85 -10.42
N ALA A 116 18.10 17.39 -11.65
CA ALA A 116 17.66 16.10 -12.15
C ALA A 116 18.17 14.94 -11.27
N ARG A 117 19.46 15.01 -10.89
CA ARG A 117 20.08 14.00 -10.02
C ARG A 117 19.47 13.98 -8.63
N TYR A 118 19.13 15.14 -8.06
CA TYR A 118 18.46 15.22 -6.77
C TYR A 118 17.07 14.57 -6.80
N GLN A 119 16.28 14.81 -7.85
CA GLN A 119 14.96 14.22 -8.00
C GLN A 119 15.02 12.68 -7.99
N VAL A 120 15.91 12.09 -8.79
CA VAL A 120 16.05 10.63 -8.87
C VAL A 120 16.63 10.05 -7.59
N LYS A 121 17.57 10.75 -6.94
CA LYS A 121 18.11 10.36 -5.63
C LYS A 121 17.00 10.31 -4.58
N GLU A 122 16.08 11.28 -4.58
CA GLU A 122 14.96 11.32 -3.66
C GLU A 122 13.98 10.16 -3.92
N ALA A 123 13.60 9.92 -5.17
CA ALA A 123 12.75 8.80 -5.55
C ALA A 123 13.37 7.45 -5.13
N HIS A 124 14.67 7.25 -5.38
CA HIS A 124 15.41 6.06 -4.96
C HIS A 124 15.46 5.92 -3.43
N THR A 125 15.79 7.00 -2.71
CA THR A 125 15.87 6.98 -1.23
C THR A 125 14.53 6.61 -0.61
N MET A 126 13.42 7.14 -1.15
CA MET A 126 12.08 6.81 -0.70
C MET A 126 11.73 5.35 -1.00
N ALA A 127 12.04 4.84 -2.19
CA ALA A 127 11.80 3.44 -2.56
C ALA A 127 12.58 2.45 -1.67
N VAL A 128 13.84 2.77 -1.34
CA VAL A 128 14.68 1.98 -0.44
C VAL A 128 14.12 1.98 0.98
N ALA A 129 13.68 3.13 1.50
CA ALA A 129 13.07 3.23 2.82
C ALA A 129 11.73 2.46 2.92
N MET A 130 11.00 2.37 1.81
CA MET A 130 9.73 1.64 1.72
C MET A 130 9.89 0.13 1.59
N LYS A 131 11.06 -0.37 1.16
CA LYS A 131 11.33 -1.81 1.04
C LYS A 131 11.01 -2.60 2.33
N PRO A 132 11.58 -2.29 3.51
CA PRO A 132 11.27 -3.03 4.73
C PRO A 132 9.81 -2.88 5.16
N VAL A 133 9.18 -1.74 4.84
CA VAL A 133 7.76 -1.49 5.14
C VAL A 133 6.88 -2.43 4.34
N TYR A 134 7.09 -2.53 3.03
CA TYR A 134 6.32 -3.41 2.17
C TYR A 134 6.58 -4.89 2.44
N VAL A 135 7.82 -5.29 2.72
CA VAL A 135 8.13 -6.69 3.07
C VAL A 135 7.45 -7.09 4.38
N ALA A 136 7.54 -6.26 5.43
CA ALA A 136 6.88 -6.55 6.71
C ALA A 136 5.35 -6.60 6.57
N SER A 137 4.78 -5.60 5.90
CA SER A 137 3.34 -5.52 5.61
C SER A 137 2.87 -6.74 4.81
N TYR A 138 3.62 -7.15 3.79
CA TYR A 138 3.32 -8.30 2.96
C TYR A 138 3.28 -9.60 3.76
N VAL A 139 4.28 -9.87 4.60
CA VAL A 139 4.30 -11.09 5.42
C VAL A 139 3.08 -11.17 6.34
N ILE A 140 2.72 -10.05 6.99
CA ILE A 140 1.54 -9.99 7.85
C ILE A 140 0.27 -10.21 7.02
N LYS A 141 0.04 -9.40 5.98
CA LYS A 141 -1.15 -9.49 5.14
C LYS A 141 -1.28 -10.85 4.47
N PHE A 142 -0.20 -11.44 3.98
CA PHE A 142 -0.18 -12.75 3.34
C PHE A 142 -0.62 -13.85 4.32
N THR A 143 -0.06 -13.85 5.54
CA THR A 143 -0.40 -14.85 6.56
C THR A 143 -1.88 -14.80 6.93
N VAL A 144 -2.42 -13.59 7.10
CA VAL A 144 -3.82 -13.43 7.49
C VAL A 144 -4.76 -13.70 6.30
N ASN A 145 -4.46 -13.23 5.08
CA ASN A 145 -5.26 -13.55 3.89
C ASN A 145 -5.26 -15.05 3.59
N PHE A 146 -4.13 -15.73 3.73
CA PHE A 146 -4.05 -17.18 3.55
C PHE A 146 -4.95 -17.92 4.56
N THR A 147 -4.94 -17.47 5.82
CA THR A 147 -5.84 -17.99 6.86
C THR A 147 -7.31 -17.75 6.48
N CYS A 148 -7.67 -16.55 6.03
CA CYS A 148 -9.03 -16.24 5.57
C CYS A 148 -9.47 -17.12 4.38
N ILE A 149 -8.61 -17.31 3.38
CA ILE A 149 -8.88 -18.16 2.22
C ILE A 149 -9.20 -19.59 2.67
N PHE A 150 -8.38 -20.15 3.58
CA PHE A 150 -8.61 -21.48 4.13
C PHE A 150 -9.97 -21.57 4.83
N PHE A 151 -10.28 -20.68 5.76
CA PHE A 151 -11.54 -20.73 6.51
C PHE A 151 -12.77 -20.45 5.65
N PHE A 152 -12.67 -19.58 4.63
CA PHE A 152 -13.78 -19.33 3.70
C PHE A 152 -14.02 -20.49 2.73
N MET A 153 -12.98 -21.24 2.32
CA MET A 153 -13.20 -22.44 1.50
C MET A 153 -13.90 -23.57 2.27
N PHE A 154 -13.73 -23.63 3.59
CA PHE A 154 -14.36 -24.62 4.47
C PHE A 154 -15.47 -24.02 5.35
N GLU A 155 -16.12 -22.93 4.89
CA GLU A 155 -17.12 -22.20 5.69
C GLU A 155 -18.26 -23.11 6.17
N SER A 156 -18.65 -24.10 5.36
CA SER A 156 -19.70 -25.08 5.72
C SER A 156 -19.33 -25.94 6.95
N ALA A 157 -18.04 -26.13 7.24
CA ALA A 157 -17.56 -26.88 8.40
C ALA A 157 -17.28 -25.98 9.62
N PHE A 158 -17.04 -24.68 9.42
CA PHE A 158 -16.54 -23.76 10.46
C PHE A 158 -17.38 -22.48 10.62
N THR A 159 -18.69 -22.56 10.39
CA THR A 159 -19.62 -21.41 10.42
C THR A 159 -19.52 -20.55 11.68
N SER A 160 -19.28 -21.15 12.85
CA SER A 160 -19.13 -20.43 14.12
C SER A 160 -17.80 -19.68 14.27
N VAL A 161 -16.76 -20.11 13.55
CA VAL A 161 -15.38 -19.58 13.63
C VAL A 161 -15.16 -18.45 12.63
N THR A 162 -15.90 -18.40 11.53
CA THR A 162 -15.77 -17.40 10.46
C THR A 162 -15.81 -15.96 10.99
N GLY A 163 -16.71 -15.65 11.92
CA GLY A 163 -16.81 -14.31 12.51
C GLY A 163 -15.59 -13.90 13.36
N TYR A 164 -14.92 -14.87 14.00
CA TYR A 164 -13.68 -14.62 14.74
C TYR A 164 -12.51 -14.34 13.80
N VAL A 165 -12.45 -15.08 12.68
CA VAL A 165 -11.42 -14.88 11.64
C VAL A 165 -11.55 -13.51 11.01
N GLU A 166 -12.77 -13.06 10.68
CA GLU A 166 -13.02 -11.71 10.13
C GLU A 166 -12.61 -10.59 11.11
N PHE A 167 -12.88 -10.77 12.41
CA PHE A 167 -12.47 -9.82 13.44
C PHE A 167 -10.95 -9.76 13.59
N MET A 168 -10.30 -10.91 13.71
CA MET A 168 -8.84 -11.02 13.80
C MET A 168 -8.17 -10.42 12.56
N TYR A 169 -8.73 -10.67 11.36
CA TYR A 169 -8.26 -10.09 10.11
C TYR A 169 -8.27 -8.56 10.16
N THR A 170 -9.41 -7.98 10.53
CA THR A 170 -9.58 -6.53 10.64
C THR A 170 -8.60 -5.91 11.65
N SER A 171 -8.46 -6.53 12.83
CA SER A 171 -7.57 -6.03 13.89
C SER A 171 -6.10 -6.10 13.49
N VAL A 172 -5.65 -7.22 12.90
CA VAL A 172 -4.23 -7.39 12.51
C VAL A 172 -3.86 -6.40 11.41
N VAL A 173 -4.73 -6.18 10.42
CA VAL A 173 -4.47 -5.21 9.36
C VAL A 173 -4.48 -3.76 9.89
N ALA A 174 -5.35 -3.44 10.84
CA ALA A 174 -5.34 -2.12 11.49
C ALA A 174 -4.02 -1.86 12.24
N VAL A 175 -3.54 -2.85 13.01
CA VAL A 175 -2.24 -2.78 13.70
C VAL A 175 -1.09 -2.67 12.70
N ASN A 176 -1.15 -3.40 11.58
CA ASN A 176 -0.16 -3.33 10.52
C ASN A 176 -0.01 -1.90 9.98
N GLY A 177 -1.10 -1.14 9.81
CA GLY A 177 -1.03 0.27 9.40
C GLY A 177 -0.24 1.18 10.36
N GLY A 178 -0.35 0.94 11.66
CA GLY A 178 0.45 1.63 12.67
C GLY A 178 1.93 1.23 12.60
N LEU A 179 2.20 -0.07 12.49
CA LEU A 179 3.56 -0.61 12.42
C LEU A 179 4.29 -0.13 11.16
N THR A 180 3.64 -0.14 9.99
CA THR A 180 4.22 0.31 8.73
C THR A 180 4.58 1.79 8.77
N THR A 181 3.72 2.63 9.37
CA THR A 181 3.99 4.04 9.59
C THR A 181 5.22 4.25 10.49
N GLY A 182 5.30 3.51 11.61
CA GLY A 182 6.47 3.56 12.49
C GLY A 182 7.77 3.11 11.81
N LEU A 183 7.71 2.04 11.02
CA LEU A 183 8.85 1.56 10.23
C LEU A 183 9.29 2.57 9.17
N LEU A 184 8.36 3.26 8.52
CA LEU A 184 8.67 4.32 7.56
C LEU A 184 9.39 5.48 8.23
N ILE A 185 8.86 5.97 9.35
CA ILE A 185 9.47 7.09 10.10
C ILE A 185 10.90 6.71 10.52
N ARG A 186 11.10 5.47 11.00
CA ARG A 186 12.42 4.98 11.43
C ARG A 186 13.42 4.88 10.27
N ASN A 187 13.00 4.38 9.12
CA ASN A 187 13.90 4.07 7.99
C ASN A 187 14.14 5.25 7.04
N HIS A 188 13.23 6.23 6.97
CA HIS A 188 13.40 7.37 6.08
C HIS A 188 14.09 8.56 6.78
N PRO A 189 15.32 8.94 6.40
CA PRO A 189 16.16 9.85 7.19
C PRO A 189 15.58 11.26 7.33
N ARG A 190 14.90 11.78 6.29
CA ARG A 190 14.28 13.11 6.36
C ARG A 190 13.03 13.13 7.24
N ILE A 191 12.25 12.04 7.23
CA ILE A 191 11.04 11.93 8.03
C ILE A 191 11.44 11.79 9.49
N LYS A 192 12.39 10.90 9.80
CA LYS A 192 12.98 10.76 11.13
C LYS A 192 13.43 12.10 11.72
N ARG A 193 14.25 12.86 11.00
CA ARG A 193 14.73 14.18 11.45
C ARG A 193 13.62 15.22 11.67
N ARG A 194 12.49 15.12 10.97
CA ARG A 194 11.34 16.01 11.20
C ARG A 194 10.54 15.56 12.41
N PHE A 195 10.37 14.25 12.58
CA PHE A 195 9.75 13.65 13.74
C PHE A 195 10.51 13.99 15.02
N ASP A 196 11.82 13.77 15.06
CA ASP A 196 12.69 14.07 16.22
C ASP A 196 12.60 15.56 16.61
N ARG A 197 12.57 16.47 15.62
CA ARG A 197 12.37 17.90 15.86
C ARG A 197 11.01 18.25 16.42
N ALA A 198 9.95 17.56 15.97
CA ALA A 198 8.61 17.78 16.50
C ALA A 198 8.54 17.30 17.95
N VAL A 199 9.07 16.11 18.25
CA VAL A 199 9.13 15.54 19.61
C VAL A 199 9.87 16.49 20.56
N ASN A 200 11.05 16.98 20.15
CA ASN A 200 11.84 17.92 20.96
C ASN A 200 11.20 19.29 21.17
N LYS A 201 10.13 19.63 20.45
CA LYS A 201 9.37 20.89 20.66
C LYS A 201 8.24 20.72 21.68
N PHE A 202 7.80 19.48 21.93
CA PHE A 202 6.73 19.15 22.87
C PHE A 202 7.24 18.63 24.22
N MET A 203 8.49 18.17 24.29
CA MET A 203 9.23 17.94 25.53
C MET A 203 9.90 19.22 26.01
#